data_AF-A0A963B972-F1
#
_entry.id   AF-A0A963B972-F1
#
_cell.length_a   1.000
_cell.length_b   1.000
_cell.length_c   1.000
_cell.angle_alpha   90.00
_cell.angle_beta   90.00
_cell.angle_gamma   90.00
#
_symmetry.space_group_name_H-M   'P 1'
#
loop_
_entity.id
_entity.type
_entity.pdbx_description
1 polymer ?
#
loop_
_entity_poly.entity_id
_entity_poly.type
_entity_poly.pdbx_seq_one_letter_code
_entity_poly.pdbx_strand_id
1 'polypeptide(L)'
;QKINLRASKHENAFDDIKAKSKADMLPTELAELYIAELKKEDSNGLPSLTIISNEPARVSGHDAFSLHASYQIFNGLEYQLLAVGFVTEKYVYILSYTAPTLVFFEQNRASYDQVLGSLEAI
;
A
#
# COMPACT_ATOMS: atom_id res chain seq x y z
N GLN A 1 -1.85 -3.98 -14.96
CA GLN A 1 -1.63 -2.92 -13.95
C GLN A 1 -2.92 -2.63 -13.22
N LYS A 2 -2.86 -2.14 -11.98
CA LYS A 2 -4.02 -1.85 -11.15
C LYS A 2 -3.68 -0.67 -10.22
N ILE A 3 -4.54 0.34 -10.18
CA ILE A 3 -4.56 1.36 -9.12
C ILE A 3 -5.75 1.02 -8.23
N ASN A 4 -5.57 1.01 -6.91
CA ASN A 4 -6.62 0.73 -5.95
C ASN A 4 -6.59 1.76 -4.83
N LEU A 5 -7.74 2.37 -4.56
CA LEU A 5 -7.97 3.19 -3.37
C LEU A 5 -8.90 2.42 -2.44
N ARG A 6 -8.45 2.20 -1.21
CA ARG A 6 -9.22 1.58 -0.13
C ARG A 6 -9.38 2.57 1.01
N ALA A 7 -10.62 2.78 1.44
CA ALA A 7 -10.97 3.47 2.68
C ALA A 7 -11.76 2.49 3.57
N SER A 8 -11.18 2.12 4.71
CA SER A 8 -11.74 1.11 5.61
C SER A 8 -11.78 1.63 7.04
N LYS A 9 -12.72 1.17 7.86
CA LYS A 9 -12.72 1.51 9.29
C LYS A 9 -11.57 0.80 9.99
N HIS A 10 -11.13 1.37 11.11
CA HIS A 10 -10.04 0.78 11.89
C HIS A 10 -10.26 -0.68 12.28
N GLU A 11 -11.51 -1.04 12.57
CA GLU A 11 -11.91 -2.36 13.01
C GLU A 11 -11.76 -3.45 11.95
N ASN A 12 -11.85 -3.09 10.67
CA ASN A 12 -11.90 -4.03 9.55
C ASN A 12 -10.83 -3.78 8.47
N ALA A 13 -9.96 -2.79 8.66
CA ALA A 13 -8.93 -2.43 7.69
C ALA A 13 -7.89 -3.54 7.42
N PHE A 14 -7.73 -4.49 8.34
CA PHE A 14 -6.75 -5.59 8.26
C PHE A 14 -7.35 -6.91 8.78
N ASP A 15 -8.63 -7.15 8.49
CA ASP A 15 -9.38 -8.33 8.95
C ASP A 15 -8.72 -9.64 8.48
N ASP A 16 -8.14 -9.64 7.29
CA ASP A 16 -7.48 -10.80 6.73
C ASP A 16 -6.35 -11.28 7.64
N ILE A 17 -5.57 -10.37 8.24
CA ILE A 17 -4.52 -10.73 9.21
C ILE A 17 -5.01 -10.71 10.67
N LYS A 18 -6.31 -10.51 10.90
CA LYS A 18 -6.93 -10.37 12.22
C LYS A 18 -6.28 -9.26 13.07
N ALA A 19 -5.81 -8.20 12.43
CA ALA A 19 -5.21 -7.05 13.08
C ALA A 19 -6.15 -5.83 13.03
N LYS A 20 -5.94 -4.88 13.95
CA LYS A 20 -6.69 -3.62 14.02
C LYS A 20 -5.72 -2.45 13.95
N SER A 21 -6.14 -1.40 13.26
CA SER A 21 -5.45 -0.11 13.30
C SER A 21 -6.09 0.82 14.34
N LYS A 22 -5.50 1.99 14.54
CA LYS A 22 -6.00 3.03 15.45
C LYS A 22 -5.81 4.41 14.81
N ALA A 23 -6.53 5.39 15.31
CA ALA A 23 -6.51 6.76 14.80
C ALA A 23 -5.17 7.49 14.98
N ASP A 24 -4.40 7.11 16.00
CA ASP A 24 -3.12 7.70 16.39
C ASP A 24 -1.91 6.83 15.97
N MET A 25 -2.15 5.83 15.12
CA MET A 25 -1.12 4.89 14.67
C MET A 25 -0.05 5.60 13.86
N LEU A 26 1.22 5.32 14.18
CA LEU A 26 2.35 5.90 13.46
C LEU A 26 2.39 5.33 12.03
N PRO A 27 2.92 6.10 11.05
CA PRO A 27 3.14 5.61 9.69
C PRO A 27 3.85 4.26 9.63
N THR A 28 4.88 4.07 10.45
CA THR A 28 5.66 2.83 10.49
C THR A 28 4.86 1.64 10.98
N GLU A 29 4.03 1.83 12.01
CA GLU A 29 3.15 0.78 12.53
C GLU A 29 2.08 0.40 11.50
N LEU A 30 1.51 1.39 10.81
CA LEU A 30 0.55 1.15 9.74
C LEU A 30 1.19 0.41 8.55
N ALA A 31 2.41 0.77 8.18
CA ALA A 31 3.17 0.10 7.13
C ALA A 31 3.42 -1.37 7.47
N GLU A 32 3.74 -1.68 8.73
CA GLU A 32 3.92 -3.07 9.18
C GLU A 32 2.65 -3.91 9.03
N LEU A 33 1.49 -3.35 9.39
CA LEU A 33 0.20 -4.02 9.18
C LEU A 33 -0.07 -4.27 7.69
N TYR A 34 0.20 -3.29 6.84
CA TYR A 34 0.01 -3.44 5.40
C TYR A 34 0.98 -4.46 4.78
N ILE A 35 2.24 -4.46 5.20
CA ILE A 35 3.23 -5.47 4.76
C ILE A 35 2.80 -6.88 5.21
N ALA A 36 2.25 -7.02 6.42
CA ALA A 36 1.74 -8.30 6.90
C ALA A 36 0.52 -8.77 6.09
N GLU A 37 -0.39 -7.86 5.70
CA GLU A 37 -1.51 -8.14 4.81
C GLU A 37 -1.03 -8.61 3.42
N LEU A 38 -0.07 -7.90 2.82
CA LEU A 38 0.53 -8.29 1.53
C LEU A 38 1.14 -9.71 1.59
N LYS A 39 1.89 -10.02 2.65
CA LYS A 39 2.48 -11.36 2.87
C LYS A 39 1.42 -12.45 2.99
N LYS A 40 0.21 -12.11 3.46
CA LYS A 40 -0.89 -13.06 3.62
C LYS A 40 -1.70 -13.23 2.34
N GLU A 41 -2.06 -12.16 1.63
CA GLU A 41 -2.88 -12.22 0.42
C GLU A 41 -2.28 -13.13 -0.65
N ASP A 42 -0.96 -13.09 -0.80
CA ASP A 42 -0.26 -14.01 -1.68
C ASP A 42 -0.06 -15.36 -1.00
N SER A 43 -1.12 -16.07 -0.58
CA SER A 43 -1.05 -17.30 0.23
C SER A 43 -0.32 -18.52 -0.40
N ASN A 44 0.53 -18.31 -1.41
CA ASN A 44 1.73 -19.12 -1.66
C ASN A 44 3.04 -18.52 -1.07
N GLY A 45 2.91 -17.54 -0.17
CA GLY A 45 3.90 -17.05 0.79
C GLY A 45 4.76 -15.87 0.41
N LEU A 46 4.59 -15.20 -0.74
CA LEU A 46 5.56 -14.25 -1.29
C LEU A 46 7.02 -14.62 -0.94
N PRO A 47 7.55 -15.80 -1.32
CA PRO A 47 8.98 -16.03 -1.15
C PRO A 47 9.82 -14.96 -1.86
N SER A 48 9.22 -14.19 -2.77
CA SER A 48 9.83 -13.10 -3.52
C SER A 48 9.42 -11.68 -3.09
N LEU A 49 8.52 -11.45 -2.11
CA LEU A 49 8.21 -10.08 -1.70
C LEU A 49 9.46 -9.45 -1.11
N THR A 50 9.94 -8.45 -1.82
CA THR A 50 11.09 -7.66 -1.42
C THR A 50 10.63 -6.25 -1.20
N ILE A 51 10.79 -5.77 0.04
CA ILE A 51 10.58 -4.36 0.35
C ILE A 51 11.80 -3.59 -0.16
N ILE A 52 11.58 -2.71 -1.13
CA ILE A 52 12.62 -1.86 -1.73
C ILE A 52 12.81 -0.61 -0.87
N SER A 53 11.71 0.04 -0.47
CA SER A 53 11.73 1.16 0.46
C SER A 53 10.48 1.21 1.31
N ASN A 54 10.60 1.74 2.52
CA ASN A 54 9.51 2.05 3.43
C ASN A 54 9.87 3.34 4.17
N GLU A 55 9.30 4.46 3.73
CA GLU A 55 9.69 5.79 4.19
C GLU A 55 8.48 6.56 4.72
N PRO A 56 8.67 7.47 5.70
CA PRO A 56 7.62 8.41 6.06
C PRO A 56 7.32 9.35 4.89
N ALA A 57 6.05 9.65 4.71
CA ALA A 57 5.52 10.55 3.71
C ALA A 57 4.44 11.44 4.32
N ARG A 58 3.95 12.40 3.53
CA ARG A 58 2.84 13.26 3.94
C ARG A 58 1.83 13.37 2.81
N VAL A 59 0.57 13.06 3.08
CA VAL A 59 -0.53 13.14 2.12
C VAL A 59 -1.63 13.99 2.71
N SER A 60 -1.98 15.07 2.02
CA SER A 60 -3.08 15.96 2.42
C SER A 60 -3.04 16.38 3.90
N GLY A 61 -1.82 16.61 4.41
CA GLY A 61 -1.58 17.03 5.79
C GLY A 61 -1.48 15.89 6.81
N HIS A 62 -1.74 14.65 6.42
CA HIS A 62 -1.61 13.46 7.27
C HIS A 62 -0.23 12.82 7.13
N ASP A 63 0.33 12.39 8.26
CA ASP A 63 1.53 11.57 8.25
C ASP A 63 1.18 10.19 7.71
N ALA A 64 1.93 9.77 6.70
CA ALA A 64 1.67 8.58 5.90
C ALA A 64 2.95 7.73 5.81
N PHE A 65 2.79 6.45 5.47
CA PHE A 65 3.91 5.68 4.96
C PHE A 65 3.91 5.72 3.43
N SER A 66 5.09 5.59 2.84
CA SER A 66 5.29 5.33 1.41
C SER A 66 6.11 4.05 1.28
N LEU A 67 5.49 3.03 0.69
CA LEU A 67 6.03 1.70 0.51
C LEU A 67 6.31 1.47 -0.97
N HIS A 68 7.51 0.99 -1.27
CA HIS A 68 7.87 0.42 -2.56
C HIS A 68 8.30 -1.03 -2.35
N ALA A 69 7.67 -1.94 -3.07
CA ALA A 69 8.00 -3.36 -3.02
C ALA A 69 8.01 -3.98 -4.41
N SER A 70 8.68 -5.11 -4.55
CA SER A 70 8.57 -5.99 -5.73
C SER A 70 8.21 -7.40 -5.33
N TYR A 71 7.59 -8.12 -6.25
CA TYR A 71 7.29 -9.53 -6.10
C TYR A 71 7.16 -10.21 -7.46
N GLN A 72 7.33 -11.53 -7.48
CA GLN A 72 7.13 -12.35 -8.67
C GLN A 72 5.82 -13.12 -8.58
N ILE A 73 5.08 -13.17 -9.69
CA ILE A 73 3.92 -14.04 -9.83
C ILE A 73 4.31 -15.41 -10.40
N PHE A 74 3.40 -16.39 -10.39
CA PHE A 74 3.65 -17.80 -10.76
C PHE A 74 4.35 -18.05 -12.10
N ASN A 75 4.25 -17.14 -13.08
CA ASN A 75 4.89 -17.27 -14.38
C ASN A 75 6.28 -16.60 -14.45
N GLY A 76 6.83 -16.16 -13.32
CA GLY A 76 8.14 -15.51 -13.22
C GLY A 76 8.16 -14.03 -13.62
N LEU A 77 7.02 -13.42 -13.98
CA LEU A 77 6.96 -11.97 -14.18
C LEU A 77 7.15 -11.25 -12.85
N GLU A 78 8.05 -10.28 -12.86
CA GLU A 78 8.23 -9.34 -11.75
C GLU A 78 7.23 -8.19 -11.84
N TYR A 79 6.61 -7.91 -10.71
CA TYR A 79 5.72 -6.79 -10.46
C TYR A 79 6.33 -5.89 -9.41
N GLN A 80 6.03 -4.60 -9.52
CA GLN A 80 6.30 -3.62 -8.48
C GLN A 80 4.99 -3.07 -7.93
N LEU A 81 5.01 -2.78 -6.64
CA LEU A 81 3.94 -2.19 -5.86
C LEU A 81 4.43 -0.88 -5.25
N LEU A 82 3.70 0.21 -5.51
CA LEU A 82 3.75 1.43 -4.71
C LEU A 82 2.52 1.46 -3.83
N ALA A 83 2.67 1.82 -2.57
CA ALA A 83 1.54 2.09 -1.71
C ALA A 83 1.83 3.27 -0.79
N VAL A 84 0.81 4.10 -0.61
CA VAL A 84 0.82 5.14 0.41
C VAL A 84 -0.40 4.93 1.29
N GLY A 85 -0.23 5.05 2.60
CA GLY A 85 -1.34 4.91 3.52
C GLY A 85 -1.20 5.76 4.77
N PHE A 86 -2.34 6.21 5.27
CA PHE A 86 -2.44 7.04 6.47
C PHE A 86 -3.74 6.72 7.23
N VAL A 87 -3.78 7.18 8.48
CA VAL A 87 -4.96 7.07 9.34
C VAL A 87 -5.60 8.42 9.58
N THR A 88 -6.90 8.38 9.84
CA THR A 88 -7.71 9.48 10.36
C THR A 88 -8.38 9.03 11.65
N GLU A 89 -9.27 9.84 12.23
CA GLU A 89 -10.03 9.42 13.42
C GLU A 89 -10.91 8.17 13.16
N LYS A 90 -11.37 7.98 11.93
CA LYS A 90 -12.38 6.96 11.60
C LYS A 90 -11.89 5.90 10.63
N TYR A 91 -10.98 6.27 9.73
CA TYR A 91 -10.64 5.47 8.57
C TYR A 91 -9.14 5.31 8.40
N VAL A 92 -8.78 4.17 7.82
CA VAL A 92 -7.50 3.92 7.16
C VAL A 92 -7.70 4.14 5.67
N TYR A 93 -6.82 4.94 5.07
CA TYR A 93 -6.75 5.12 3.63
C TYR A 93 -5.48 4.45 3.11
N ILE A 94 -5.61 3.65 2.04
CA ILE A 94 -4.49 3.06 1.33
C ILE A 94 -4.71 3.25 -0.16
N LEU A 95 -3.77 3.91 -0.82
CA LEU A 95 -3.69 4.00 -2.27
C LEU A 95 -2.51 3.15 -2.74
N SER A 96 -2.79 2.10 -3.50
CA SER A 96 -1.77 1.23 -4.07
C SER A 96 -1.80 1.22 -5.59
N TYR A 97 -0.63 1.04 -6.18
CA TYR A 97 -0.43 0.86 -7.61
C TYR A 97 0.46 -0.35 -7.83
N THR A 98 0.04 -1.24 -8.73
CA THR A 98 0.81 -2.43 -9.07
C THR A 98 0.90 -2.60 -10.58
N ALA A 99 2.11 -2.84 -11.09
CA ALA A 99 2.35 -3.11 -12.50
C ALA A 99 3.59 -3.99 -12.75
N PRO A 100 3.66 -4.67 -13.92
CA PRO A 100 4.86 -5.37 -14.35
C PRO A 100 6.06 -4.42 -14.51
N THR A 101 7.24 -4.84 -14.03
CA THR A 101 8.49 -4.04 -14.04
C THR A 101 8.94 -3.63 -15.45
N LEU A 102 8.85 -4.54 -16.42
CA LEU A 102 9.54 -4.43 -17.72
C LEU A 102 9.03 -3.31 -18.65
N VAL A 103 7.78 -2.86 -18.54
CA VAL A 103 7.17 -1.92 -19.53
C VAL A 103 6.25 -0.87 -18.92
N PHE A 104 5.52 -1.19 -17.85
CA PHE A 104 4.31 -0.42 -17.50
C PHE A 104 4.42 0.42 -16.23
N PHE A 105 5.42 0.16 -15.39
CA PHE A 105 5.53 0.78 -14.08
C PHE A 105 5.72 2.29 -14.17
N GLU A 106 6.71 2.77 -14.94
CA GLU A 106 6.94 4.21 -15.09
C GLU A 106 5.88 4.90 -15.97
N GLN A 107 5.30 4.19 -16.96
CA GLN A 107 4.32 4.78 -17.88
C GLN A 107 3.03 5.24 -17.17
N ASN A 108 2.62 4.53 -16.12
CA ASN A 108 1.37 4.84 -15.40
C ASN A 108 1.60 5.35 -13.98
N ARG A 109 2.87 5.56 -13.62
CA ARG A 109 3.25 6.26 -12.39
C ARG A 109 2.67 7.67 -12.35
N ALA A 110 2.68 8.40 -13.47
CA ALA A 110 2.08 9.73 -13.55
C ALA A 110 0.58 9.75 -13.18
N SER A 111 -0.18 8.72 -13.59
CA SER A 111 -1.59 8.59 -13.22
C SER A 111 -1.76 8.27 -11.74
N TYR A 112 -0.89 7.44 -11.17
CA TYR A 112 -0.86 7.19 -9.73
C TYR A 112 -0.54 8.47 -8.95
N ASP A 113 0.48 9.22 -9.36
CA ASP A 113 0.88 10.49 -8.73
C ASP A 113 -0.24 11.53 -8.82
N GLN A 114 -0.98 11.57 -9.94
CA GLN A 114 -2.15 12.44 -10.09
C GLN A 114 -3.27 12.06 -9.10
N VAL A 115 -3.57 10.77 -8.95
CA VAL A 115 -4.58 10.31 -7.97
C VAL A 115 -4.12 10.62 -6.55
N LEU A 116 -2.85 10.35 -6.23
CA LEU A 116 -2.25 10.65 -4.93
C LEU A 116 -2.34 12.14 -4.58
N GLY A 117 -2.06 13.02 -5.55
CA GLY A 117 -2.19 14.46 -5.38
C GLY A 117 -3.62 14.97 -5.22
N SER A 118 -4.62 14.15 -5.55
CA SER A 118 -6.05 14.46 -5.39
C SER A 118 -6.70 13.78 -4.19
N LEU A 119 -5.94 12.96 -3.45
CA LEU A 119 -6.49 12.17 -2.35
C LEU A 119 -6.78 13.05 -1.14
N GLU A 120 -8.06 13.29 -0.86
CA GLU A 120 -8.51 13.99 0.34
C GLU A 120 -9.16 13.00 1.32
N ALA A 121 -8.90 13.19 2.61
CA ALA A 121 -9.60 12.46 3.66
C ALA A 121 -11.04 12.96 3.76
N ILE A 122 -11.99 12.01 3.81
CA ILE A 122 -13.43 12.25 4.00
C ILE A 122 -13.76 12.18 5.50
#